data_AF-A0A3N5IUB6-F1
#
_entry.id   AF-A0A3N5IUB6-F1
#
_cell.length_a   1.000
_cell.length_b   1.000
_cell.length_c   1.000
_cell.angle_alpha   90.00
_cell.angle_beta   90.00
_cell.angle_gamma   90.00
#
_symmetry.space_group_name_H-M   'P 1'
#
loop_
_entity.id
_entity.type
_entity.pdbx_description
1 polymer ?
#
loop_
_entity_poly.entity_id
_entity_poly.type
_entity_poly.pdbx_seq_one_letter_code
_entity_poly.pdbx_strand_id
1 'polypeptide(L)'
;MTFLNASLLAGLLAAAIPVVVHLMSRREPRRIVFPATRFVKQRIASSQKRLQVRRWWLLGWRILILVALAFALARPTVATAVSSAWIASGLLAVLGVALLAMAGVARIRERLPGLGYALGGAALLSWIASLAIAGISAVSGPKVTTREDLPVALALVLDNSVRSLRNLSDDALAEETTARATGPSRVIDQIRDEANWILGRFPADSRIAIIDRSPRPAAFALDVASAARQIERTEPIALSRPLAERVEAAVRLVRSSELDRRTVVVVTDLTQRSFPAQEWERGRVAALLAEDPPLRIQILDVGTAPAGNLMLELPEIADATPPQMTPTAISIRLTSEGPRGPSGRDQTDEALPTKQTRPSASAIVELQIYESGTPAAAGLPLVRDSEMVLPTLRVADRKTIPIIDGTSR
;
A
#
# COMPACT_ATOMS: atom_id res chain seq x y z
N MET A 1 -1.82 -25.14 -5.42
CA MET A 1 -0.63 -24.53 -4.79
C MET A 1 -0.44 -23.15 -5.36
N THR A 2 -0.12 -22.16 -4.53
CA THR A 2 0.31 -20.84 -5.00
C THR A 2 1.75 -20.58 -4.56
N PHE A 3 2.52 -19.95 -5.45
CA PHE A 3 3.90 -19.58 -5.20
C PHE A 3 3.95 -18.10 -4.91
N LEU A 4 4.50 -17.73 -3.75
CA LEU A 4 4.71 -16.32 -3.40
C LEU A 4 5.65 -15.62 -4.39
N ASN A 5 6.68 -16.34 -4.86
CA ASN A 5 7.69 -15.80 -5.75
C ASN A 5 7.90 -16.71 -6.96
N ALA A 6 6.91 -16.78 -7.86
CA ALA A 6 6.97 -17.65 -9.04
C ALA A 6 8.19 -17.36 -9.94
N SER A 7 8.68 -16.11 -9.99
CA SER A 7 9.87 -15.72 -10.74
C SER A 7 11.16 -16.41 -10.25
N LEU A 8 11.24 -16.78 -8.96
CA LEU A 8 12.41 -17.48 -8.41
C LEU A 8 12.53 -18.93 -8.91
N LEU A 9 11.48 -19.51 -9.48
CA LEU A 9 11.56 -20.80 -10.16
C LEU A 9 12.49 -20.75 -11.38
N ALA A 10 12.72 -19.58 -11.98
CA ALA A 10 13.74 -19.42 -13.03
C ALA A 10 15.15 -19.80 -12.54
N GLY A 11 15.40 -19.74 -11.22
CA GLY A 11 16.63 -20.22 -10.59
C GLY A 11 16.92 -21.71 -10.81
N LEU A 12 15.93 -22.52 -11.20
CA LEU A 12 16.16 -23.90 -11.64
C LEU A 12 17.08 -23.99 -12.86
N LEU A 13 17.16 -22.95 -13.70
CA LEU A 13 18.11 -22.90 -14.81
C LEU A 13 19.56 -22.93 -14.32
N ALA A 14 19.85 -22.39 -13.13
CA ALA A 14 21.19 -22.45 -12.53
C ALA A 14 21.61 -23.90 -12.19
N ALA A 15 20.64 -24.81 -11.96
CA ALA A 15 20.92 -26.23 -11.75
C ALA A 15 21.39 -26.95 -13.03
N ALA A 16 21.21 -26.35 -14.21
CA ALA A 16 21.76 -26.86 -15.47
C ALA A 16 23.27 -26.61 -15.62
N ILE A 17 23.82 -25.59 -14.94
CA ILE A 17 25.23 -25.18 -15.07
C ILE A 17 26.20 -26.32 -14.72
N PRO A 18 26.06 -27.04 -13.57
CA PRO A 18 26.95 -28.16 -13.25
C PRO A 18 26.85 -29.32 -14.25
N VAL A 19 25.66 -29.54 -14.83
CA VAL A 19 25.41 -30.60 -15.83
C VAL A 19 26.16 -30.30 -17.12
N VAL A 20 26.04 -29.06 -17.62
CA VAL A 20 26.71 -28.61 -18.85
C VAL A 20 28.22 -28.64 -18.70
N VAL A 21 28.75 -28.12 -17.59
CA VAL A 21 30.20 -28.15 -17.29
C VAL A 21 30.71 -29.60 -17.20
N HIS A 22 29.93 -30.50 -16.62
CA HIS A 22 30.30 -31.92 -16.55
C HIS A 22 30.36 -32.58 -17.94
N LEU A 23 29.40 -32.27 -18.82
CA LEU A 23 29.37 -32.79 -20.18
C LEU A 23 30.57 -32.30 -21.00
N MET A 24 30.95 -31.03 -20.83
CA MET A 24 32.10 -30.40 -21.51
C MET A 24 33.47 -30.93 -21.02
N SER A 25 33.52 -31.48 -19.80
CA SER A 25 34.76 -31.98 -19.17
C SER A 25 35.20 -33.37 -19.65
N ARG A 26 34.56 -33.99 -20.65
CA ARG A 26 34.91 -35.31 -21.18
C ARG A 26 36.16 -35.31 -22.09
N ARG A 27 37.23 -34.63 -21.70
CA ARG A 27 38.52 -34.74 -22.41
C ARG A 27 39.14 -36.10 -22.11
N GLU A 28 39.27 -36.94 -23.12
CA GLU A 28 39.92 -38.24 -23.00
C GLU A 28 41.38 -38.06 -22.57
N PRO A 29 41.83 -38.72 -21.48
CA PRO A 29 43.22 -38.66 -21.08
C PRO A 29 44.10 -39.27 -22.17
N ARG A 30 45.03 -38.48 -22.71
CA ARG A 30 46.00 -38.93 -23.71
C ARG A 30 46.77 -40.12 -23.16
N ARG A 31 46.61 -41.27 -23.81
CA ARG A 31 47.29 -42.52 -23.43
C ARG A 31 48.75 -42.43 -23.84
N ILE A 32 49.64 -42.20 -22.88
CA ILE A 32 51.09 -42.31 -23.08
C ILE A 32 51.45 -43.77 -22.82
N VAL A 33 51.99 -44.45 -23.82
CA VAL A 33 52.30 -45.89 -23.72
C VAL A 33 53.65 -46.05 -23.02
N PHE A 34 53.64 -46.28 -21.71
CA PHE A 34 54.85 -46.63 -20.94
C PHE A 34 55.09 -48.15 -21.00
N PRO A 35 56.20 -48.63 -21.62
CA PRO A 35 56.42 -50.07 -21.88
C PRO A 35 56.59 -50.97 -20.65
N ALA A 36 56.90 -50.41 -19.46
CA ALA A 36 57.30 -51.18 -18.28
C ALA A 36 56.16 -51.69 -17.36
N THR A 37 54.87 -51.48 -17.69
CA THR A 37 53.77 -51.60 -16.70
C THR A 37 52.84 -52.82 -16.85
N ARG A 38 53.17 -53.81 -17.69
CA ARG A 38 52.25 -54.93 -18.01
C ARG A 38 51.84 -55.77 -16.78
N PHE A 39 52.62 -55.75 -15.71
CA PHE A 39 52.36 -56.49 -14.46
C PHE A 39 51.50 -55.73 -13.42
N VAL A 40 51.24 -54.43 -13.59
CA VAL A 40 50.43 -53.63 -12.64
C VAL A 40 48.98 -53.42 -13.11
N LYS A 41 48.68 -53.76 -14.37
CA LYS A 41 47.38 -53.47 -15.02
C LYS A 41 46.18 -54.17 -14.38
N GLN A 42 46.38 -55.31 -13.70
CA GLN A 42 45.27 -56.09 -13.14
C GLN A 42 44.66 -55.48 -11.86
N ARG A 43 45.38 -54.60 -11.14
CA ARG A 43 44.83 -53.84 -9.99
C ARG A 43 44.35 -52.42 -10.29
N ILE A 44 44.72 -51.83 -11.44
CA ILE A 44 44.33 -50.44 -11.77
C ILE A 44 42.93 -50.38 -12.43
N ALA A 45 42.51 -51.46 -13.12
CA ALA A 45 41.19 -51.51 -13.79
C ALA A 45 40.00 -51.41 -12.82
N SER A 46 40.14 -51.90 -11.58
CA SER A 46 39.09 -51.79 -10.55
C SER A 46 38.98 -50.39 -9.94
N SER A 47 40.09 -49.66 -9.84
CA SER A 47 40.13 -48.29 -9.30
C SER A 47 39.48 -47.27 -10.25
N GLN A 48 39.63 -47.46 -11.58
CA GLN A 48 39.01 -46.59 -12.58
C GLN A 48 37.46 -46.63 -12.52
N LYS A 49 36.87 -47.82 -12.33
CA LYS A 49 35.40 -47.95 -12.20
C LYS A 49 34.87 -47.27 -10.92
N ARG A 50 35.61 -47.36 -9.80
CA ARG A 50 35.24 -46.72 -8.53
C ARG A 50 35.30 -45.19 -8.59
N LEU A 51 36.28 -44.61 -9.30
CA LEU A 51 36.37 -43.16 -9.50
C LEU A 51 35.22 -42.62 -10.34
N GLN A 52 34.80 -43.35 -11.38
CA GLN A 52 33.67 -42.93 -12.23
C GLN A 52 32.37 -42.86 -11.42
N VAL A 53 32.05 -43.87 -10.61
CA VAL A 53 30.81 -43.90 -9.79
C VAL A 53 30.78 -42.75 -8.78
N ARG A 54 31.93 -42.44 -8.13
CA ARG A 54 32.01 -41.33 -7.18
C ARG A 54 31.77 -39.97 -7.85
N ARG A 55 32.20 -39.80 -9.11
CA ARG A 55 32.04 -38.57 -9.87
C ARG A 55 30.57 -38.28 -10.21
N TRP A 56 29.78 -39.31 -10.54
CA TRP A 56 28.33 -39.17 -10.79
C TRP A 56 27.55 -38.86 -9.51
N TRP A 57 27.90 -39.48 -8.39
CA TRP A 57 27.28 -39.19 -7.09
C TRP A 57 27.53 -37.74 -6.61
N LEU A 58 28.75 -37.22 -6.81
CA LEU A 58 29.07 -35.83 -6.48
C LEU A 58 28.33 -34.82 -7.36
N LEU A 59 28.12 -35.14 -8.64
CA LEU A 59 27.32 -34.31 -9.53
C LEU A 59 25.85 -34.27 -9.06
N GLY A 60 25.28 -35.43 -8.73
CA GLY A 60 23.91 -35.55 -8.23
C GLY A 60 23.67 -34.70 -6.97
N TRP A 61 24.56 -34.78 -5.98
CA TRP A 61 24.46 -33.97 -4.76
C TRP A 61 24.52 -32.46 -5.03
N ARG A 62 25.35 -32.03 -5.99
CA ARG A 62 25.48 -30.60 -6.33
C ARG A 62 24.20 -30.05 -6.97
N ILE A 63 23.54 -30.85 -7.80
CA ILE A 63 22.25 -30.49 -8.41
C ILE A 63 21.14 -30.50 -7.34
N LEU A 64 21.12 -31.52 -6.47
CA LEU A 64 20.11 -31.65 -5.42
C LEU A 64 20.10 -30.45 -4.49
N ILE A 65 21.28 -29.97 -4.06
CA ILE A 65 21.40 -28.79 -3.18
C ILE A 65 20.85 -27.53 -3.86
N LEU A 66 21.17 -27.31 -5.14
CA LEU A 66 20.69 -26.13 -5.89
C LEU A 66 19.17 -26.16 -6.09
N VAL A 67 18.61 -27.33 -6.42
CA VAL A 67 17.17 -27.51 -6.56
C VAL A 67 16.47 -27.30 -5.21
N ALA A 68 16.98 -27.87 -4.13
CA ALA A 68 16.44 -27.68 -2.78
C ALA A 68 16.46 -26.21 -2.36
N LEU A 69 17.54 -25.48 -2.67
CA LEU A 69 17.65 -24.06 -2.38
C LEU A 69 16.63 -23.23 -3.18
N ALA A 70 16.46 -23.52 -4.48
CA ALA A 70 15.46 -22.86 -5.31
C ALA A 70 14.03 -23.06 -4.76
N PHE A 71 13.69 -24.30 -4.35
CA PHE A 71 12.40 -24.59 -3.74
C PHE A 71 12.22 -23.92 -2.36
N ALA A 72 13.26 -23.87 -1.53
CA ALA A 72 13.22 -23.19 -0.24
C ALA A 72 12.97 -21.67 -0.39
N LEU A 73 13.59 -21.05 -1.39
CA LEU A 73 13.39 -19.63 -1.72
C LEU A 73 12.05 -19.35 -2.38
N ALA A 74 11.54 -20.28 -3.20
CA ALA A 74 10.23 -20.16 -3.84
C ALA A 74 9.05 -20.20 -2.84
N ARG A 75 9.30 -20.69 -1.60
CA ARG A 75 8.32 -20.78 -0.50
C ARG A 75 6.93 -21.23 -0.98
N PRO A 76 6.79 -22.47 -1.48
CA PRO A 76 5.49 -22.98 -1.92
C PRO A 76 4.51 -23.00 -0.75
N THR A 77 3.34 -22.39 -0.94
CA THR A 77 2.28 -22.38 0.07
C THR A 77 1.18 -23.38 -0.29
N VAL A 78 0.72 -24.11 0.72
CA VAL A 78 -0.33 -25.14 0.61
C VAL A 78 -1.46 -24.81 1.56
N ALA A 79 -2.69 -25.10 1.15
CA ALA A 79 -3.85 -24.96 2.03
C ALA A 79 -3.70 -25.89 3.23
N THR A 80 -4.09 -25.42 4.41
CA THR A 80 -4.02 -26.19 5.67
C THR A 80 -4.75 -27.52 5.57
N ALA A 81 -5.88 -27.57 4.84
CA ALA A 81 -6.68 -28.78 4.62
C ALA A 81 -5.94 -29.93 3.92
N VAL A 82 -4.95 -29.65 3.08
CA VAL A 82 -4.17 -30.69 2.36
C VAL A 82 -2.72 -30.80 2.87
N SER A 83 -2.37 -30.05 3.93
CA SER A 83 -1.00 -29.96 4.45
C SER A 83 -0.40 -31.31 4.86
N SER A 84 -1.18 -32.18 5.50
CA SER A 84 -0.75 -33.52 5.92
C SER A 84 -0.38 -34.43 4.74
N ALA A 85 -1.13 -34.33 3.64
CA ALA A 85 -0.85 -35.09 2.41
C ALA A 85 0.44 -34.61 1.73
N TRP A 86 0.70 -33.30 1.72
CA TRP A 86 1.97 -32.74 1.23
C TRP A 86 3.15 -33.18 2.09
N ILE A 87 3.02 -33.16 3.42
CA ILE A 87 4.07 -33.66 4.33
C ILE A 87 4.33 -35.15 4.08
N ALA A 88 3.29 -35.97 3.94
CA ALA A 88 3.40 -37.40 3.65
C ALA A 88 4.10 -37.66 2.31
N SER A 89 3.74 -36.91 1.25
CA SER A 89 4.43 -37.00 -0.04
C SER A 89 5.92 -36.66 0.07
N GLY A 90 6.28 -35.65 0.86
CA GLY A 90 7.66 -35.25 1.10
C GLY A 90 8.46 -36.33 1.83
N LEU A 91 7.90 -36.91 2.88
CA LEU A 91 8.52 -38.00 3.64
C LEU A 91 8.79 -39.23 2.77
N LEU A 92 7.83 -39.61 1.91
CA LEU A 92 7.99 -40.72 0.96
C LEU A 92 9.04 -40.43 -0.12
N ALA A 93 9.15 -39.18 -0.58
CA ALA A 93 10.20 -38.79 -1.53
C ALA A 93 11.60 -38.94 -0.90
N VAL A 94 11.77 -38.46 0.35
CA VAL A 94 13.02 -38.57 1.12
C VAL A 94 13.36 -40.04 1.41
N LEU A 95 12.37 -40.86 1.80
CA LEU A 95 12.54 -42.30 1.98
C LEU A 95 13.05 -42.96 0.69
N GLY A 96 12.46 -42.61 -0.46
CA GLY A 96 12.88 -43.12 -1.76
C GLY A 96 14.33 -42.77 -2.10
N VAL A 97 14.76 -41.53 -1.83
CA VAL A 97 16.16 -41.10 -2.00
C VAL A 97 17.11 -41.89 -1.09
N ALA A 98 16.75 -42.11 0.18
CA ALA A 98 17.55 -42.86 1.13
C ALA A 98 17.72 -44.33 0.70
N LEU A 99 16.64 -44.97 0.25
CA LEU A 99 16.66 -46.34 -0.27
C LEU A 99 17.51 -46.47 -1.53
N LEU A 100 17.45 -45.48 -2.44
CA LEU A 100 18.31 -45.41 -3.63
C LEU A 100 19.80 -45.28 -3.27
N ALA A 101 20.12 -44.46 -2.26
CA ALA A 101 21.48 -44.34 -1.75
C ALA A 101 21.98 -45.65 -1.14
N MET A 102 21.15 -46.33 -0.33
CA MET A 102 21.46 -47.64 0.23
C MET A 102 21.64 -48.71 -0.87
N ALA A 103 20.80 -48.71 -1.91
CA ALA A 103 20.94 -49.60 -3.07
C ALA A 103 22.28 -49.37 -3.80
N GLY A 104 22.71 -48.11 -3.94
CA GLY A 104 24.01 -47.74 -4.49
C GLY A 104 25.18 -48.25 -3.65
N VAL A 105 25.11 -48.11 -2.32
CA VAL A 105 26.14 -48.60 -1.39
C VAL A 105 26.20 -50.14 -1.40
N ALA A 106 25.05 -50.83 -1.44
CA ALA A 106 24.99 -52.29 -1.52
C ALA A 106 25.67 -52.82 -2.79
N ARG A 107 25.50 -52.11 -3.93
CA ARG A 107 26.18 -52.42 -5.20
C ARG A 107 27.70 -52.26 -5.12
N ILE A 108 28.18 -51.23 -4.42
CA ILE A 108 29.62 -50.94 -4.27
C ILE A 108 30.32 -51.95 -3.33
N ARG A 109 29.58 -52.52 -2.38
CA ARG A 109 30.11 -53.45 -1.36
C ARG A 109 30.00 -54.93 -1.76
N GLU A 110 29.44 -55.25 -2.93
CA GLU A 110 29.26 -56.62 -3.47
C GLU A 110 28.58 -57.62 -2.50
N ARG A 111 27.91 -57.13 -1.46
CA ARG A 111 27.44 -57.91 -0.30
C ARG A 111 26.02 -58.48 -0.48
N LEU A 112 25.78 -59.20 -1.59
CA LEU A 112 24.49 -59.78 -2.05
C LEU A 112 23.83 -58.93 -3.17
N PRO A 113 23.95 -59.33 -4.44
CA PRO A 113 23.42 -58.56 -5.57
C PRO A 113 21.89 -58.45 -5.57
N GLY A 114 21.15 -59.42 -4.99
CA GLY A 114 19.70 -59.39 -4.90
C GLY A 114 19.14 -58.27 -4.02
N LEU A 115 19.85 -57.92 -2.94
CA LEU A 115 19.42 -56.88 -2.00
C LEU A 115 19.46 -55.47 -2.63
N GLY A 116 20.40 -55.24 -3.55
CA GLY A 116 20.47 -53.97 -4.29
C GLY A 116 19.29 -53.75 -5.24
N TYR A 117 18.78 -54.81 -5.88
CA TYR A 117 17.59 -54.72 -6.74
C TYR A 117 16.31 -54.54 -5.92
N ALA A 118 16.18 -55.24 -4.78
CA ALA A 118 15.05 -55.09 -3.88
C ALA A 118 14.95 -53.65 -3.31
N LEU A 119 16.06 -53.09 -2.83
CA LEU A 119 16.11 -51.71 -2.35
C LEU A 119 15.83 -50.68 -3.46
N GLY A 120 16.32 -50.92 -4.68
CA GLY A 120 16.02 -50.09 -5.83
C GLY A 120 14.54 -50.11 -6.21
N GLY A 121 13.90 -51.28 -6.17
CA GLY A 121 12.46 -51.43 -6.38
C GLY A 121 11.63 -50.72 -5.31
N ALA A 122 12.02 -50.85 -4.04
CA ALA A 122 11.36 -50.16 -2.93
C ALA A 122 11.49 -48.63 -3.04
N ALA A 123 12.64 -48.11 -3.49
CA ALA A 123 12.84 -46.70 -3.75
C ALA A 123 11.89 -46.17 -4.84
N LEU A 124 11.74 -46.93 -5.93
CA LEU A 124 10.83 -46.58 -7.03
C LEU A 124 9.36 -46.55 -6.57
N LEU A 125 8.92 -47.56 -5.82
CA LEU A 125 7.56 -47.60 -5.26
C LEU A 125 7.29 -46.41 -4.34
N SER A 126 8.26 -46.01 -3.52
CA SER A 126 8.15 -44.84 -2.64
C SER A 126 7.99 -43.54 -3.44
N TRP A 127 8.70 -43.39 -4.57
CA TRP A 127 8.54 -42.24 -5.47
C TRP A 127 7.20 -42.24 -6.20
N ILE A 128 6.72 -43.40 -6.66
CA ILE A 128 5.40 -43.51 -7.29
C ILE A 128 4.30 -43.13 -6.29
N ALA A 129 4.37 -43.63 -5.05
CA ALA A 129 3.42 -43.29 -4.01
C ALA A 129 3.46 -41.79 -3.65
N SER A 130 4.66 -41.20 -3.55
CA SER A 130 4.85 -39.77 -3.33
C SER A 130 4.21 -38.93 -4.44
N LEU A 131 4.47 -39.27 -5.71
CA LEU A 131 3.90 -38.59 -6.88
C LEU A 131 2.37 -38.70 -6.94
N ALA A 132 1.81 -39.87 -6.64
CA ALA A 132 0.37 -40.09 -6.61
C ALA A 132 -0.31 -39.20 -5.55
N ILE A 133 0.23 -39.18 -4.33
CA ILE A 133 -0.32 -38.36 -3.24
C ILE A 133 -0.21 -36.86 -3.57
N ALA A 134 0.94 -36.41 -4.09
CA ALA A 134 1.13 -35.02 -4.49
C ALA A 134 0.18 -34.61 -5.63
N GLY A 135 0.00 -35.47 -6.64
CA GLY A 135 -0.90 -35.22 -7.77
C GLY A 135 -2.36 -35.11 -7.35
N ILE A 136 -2.84 -36.04 -6.53
CA ILE A 136 -4.21 -36.01 -5.98
C ILE A 136 -4.43 -34.76 -5.12
N SER A 137 -3.46 -34.41 -4.27
CA SER A 137 -3.54 -33.26 -3.37
C SER A 137 -3.46 -31.92 -4.10
N ALA A 138 -2.79 -31.86 -5.26
CA ALA A 138 -2.69 -30.67 -6.08
C ALA A 138 -4.02 -30.33 -6.80
N VAL A 139 -4.76 -31.36 -7.23
CA VAL A 139 -6.03 -31.21 -7.95
C VAL A 139 -7.22 -31.08 -7.00
N SER A 140 -7.19 -31.78 -5.87
CA SER A 140 -8.33 -31.85 -4.94
C SER A 140 -8.33 -30.75 -3.87
N GLY A 141 -7.22 -30.01 -3.74
CA GLY A 141 -7.07 -28.97 -2.74
C GLY A 141 -7.80 -27.66 -3.13
N PRO A 142 -8.43 -26.95 -2.17
CA PRO A 142 -8.97 -25.62 -2.43
C PRO A 142 -7.86 -24.67 -2.92
N LYS A 143 -8.20 -23.74 -3.81
CA LYS A 143 -7.26 -22.71 -4.26
C LYS A 143 -6.74 -21.95 -3.04
N VAL A 144 -5.42 -21.86 -2.91
CA VAL A 144 -4.77 -21.12 -1.82
C VAL A 144 -4.91 -19.64 -2.16
N THR A 145 -5.94 -18.99 -1.63
CA THR A 145 -6.11 -17.54 -1.72
C THR A 145 -5.19 -16.89 -0.70
N THR A 146 -4.21 -16.12 -1.16
CA THR A 146 -3.37 -15.28 -0.31
C THR A 146 -4.25 -14.23 0.37
N ARG A 147 -3.92 -13.82 1.61
CA ARG A 147 -4.72 -12.83 2.36
C ARG A 147 -4.84 -11.47 1.65
N GLU A 148 -3.92 -11.19 0.73
CA GLU A 148 -3.90 -9.99 -0.11
C GLU A 148 -4.98 -9.99 -1.20
N ASP A 149 -5.45 -11.17 -1.64
CA ASP A 149 -6.42 -11.32 -2.74
C ASP A 149 -7.87 -11.42 -2.25
N LEU A 150 -8.11 -11.37 -0.93
CA LEU A 150 -9.46 -11.46 -0.38
C LEU A 150 -10.19 -10.12 -0.55
N PRO A 151 -11.44 -10.12 -1.09
CA PRO A 151 -12.26 -8.92 -1.16
C PRO A 151 -12.42 -8.28 0.22
N VAL A 152 -12.36 -6.95 0.24
CA VAL A 152 -12.46 -6.16 1.47
C VAL A 152 -13.71 -5.29 1.44
N ALA A 153 -14.36 -5.13 2.60
CA ALA A 153 -15.26 -4.03 2.85
C ALA A 153 -14.42 -2.84 3.33
N LEU A 154 -14.16 -1.90 2.43
CA LEU A 154 -13.36 -0.71 2.68
C LEU A 154 -14.27 0.51 2.79
N ALA A 155 -14.15 1.28 3.86
CA ALA A 155 -14.65 2.65 3.91
C ALA A 155 -13.48 3.63 4.00
N LEU A 156 -13.44 4.56 3.04
CA LEU A 156 -12.46 5.62 2.96
C LEU A 156 -13.13 6.93 3.40
N VAL A 157 -12.72 7.45 4.56
CA VAL A 157 -13.21 8.70 5.12
C VAL A 157 -12.26 9.83 4.74
N LEU A 158 -12.75 10.81 3.97
CA LEU A 158 -11.95 11.93 3.46
C LEU A 158 -12.24 13.20 4.29
N ASP A 159 -11.21 13.77 4.91
CA ASP A 159 -11.32 15.05 5.62
C ASP A 159 -11.25 16.24 4.64
N ASN A 160 -12.36 16.52 3.97
CA ASN A 160 -12.50 17.64 3.03
C ASN A 160 -12.93 18.95 3.72
N SER A 161 -12.38 19.26 4.89
CA SER A 161 -12.62 20.55 5.54
C SER A 161 -12.06 21.72 4.72
N VAL A 162 -12.47 22.96 4.99
CA VAL A 162 -11.93 24.17 4.34
C VAL A 162 -10.40 24.25 4.39
N ARG A 163 -9.76 23.67 5.41
CA ARG A 163 -8.29 23.65 5.52
C ARG A 163 -7.60 22.88 4.40
N SER A 164 -8.30 21.95 3.74
CA SER A 164 -7.77 21.23 2.57
C SER A 164 -7.55 22.13 1.33
N LEU A 165 -8.06 23.37 1.34
CA LEU A 165 -7.74 24.38 0.31
C LEU A 165 -6.30 24.91 0.40
N ARG A 166 -5.57 24.60 1.48
CA ARG A 166 -4.17 25.04 1.63
C ARG A 166 -3.30 24.43 0.55
N ASN A 167 -2.34 25.21 0.06
CA ASN A 167 -1.31 24.72 -0.83
C ASN A 167 -0.35 23.81 -0.06
N LEU A 168 0.16 22.77 -0.74
CA LEU A 168 1.26 21.95 -0.25
C LEU A 168 2.54 22.80 -0.16
N SER A 169 3.40 22.50 0.81
CA SER A 169 4.72 23.16 0.95
C SER A 169 5.69 22.68 -0.14
N ASP A 170 6.63 23.55 -0.52
CA ASP A 170 7.67 23.24 -1.52
C ASP A 170 8.46 21.96 -1.20
N ASP A 171 8.68 21.66 0.09
CA ASP A 171 9.35 20.42 0.53
C ASP A 171 8.55 19.15 0.22
N ALA A 172 7.21 19.23 0.28
CA ALA A 172 6.33 18.10 -0.04
C ALA A 172 6.23 17.89 -1.56
N LEU A 173 6.27 18.99 -2.33
CA LEU A 173 6.36 18.97 -3.79
C LEU A 173 7.68 18.36 -4.28
N ALA A 174 8.78 18.48 -3.51
CA ALA A 174 10.08 17.91 -3.85
C ALA A 174 10.11 16.37 -3.73
N GLU A 175 9.42 15.78 -2.75
CA GLU A 175 9.25 14.33 -2.62
C GLU A 175 8.36 13.74 -3.74
N GLU A 176 7.44 14.55 -4.28
CA GLU A 176 6.46 14.15 -5.30
C GLU A 176 6.96 14.36 -6.74
N THR A 177 8.27 14.28 -6.97
CA THR A 177 8.86 14.44 -8.32
C THR A 177 8.58 13.21 -9.21
N THR A 178 7.32 13.07 -9.64
CA THR A 178 6.93 12.29 -10.82
C THR A 178 5.84 13.05 -11.62
N ALA A 179 6.29 13.97 -12.48
CA ALA A 179 5.71 14.28 -13.79
C ALA A 179 4.20 14.62 -13.97
N ARG A 180 3.47 15.20 -13.01
CA ARG A 180 2.06 15.61 -13.31
C ARG A 180 1.49 16.93 -12.79
N ALA A 181 2.18 17.74 -11.99
CA ALA A 181 1.58 18.97 -11.45
C ALA A 181 2.07 20.24 -12.18
N THR A 182 1.30 20.73 -13.15
CA THR A 182 1.41 22.07 -13.75
C THR A 182 0.47 23.07 -13.03
N GLY A 183 0.52 23.11 -11.70
CA GLY A 183 -0.27 24.02 -10.87
C GLY A 183 0.08 23.92 -9.37
N PRO A 184 -0.39 24.85 -8.52
CA PRO A 184 -0.22 24.74 -7.07
C PRO A 184 -1.02 23.55 -6.55
N SER A 185 -0.33 22.45 -6.20
CA SER A 185 -0.97 21.29 -5.59
C SER A 185 -1.56 21.69 -4.23
N ARG A 186 -2.84 21.43 -4.02
CA ARG A 186 -3.50 21.65 -2.72
C ARG A 186 -3.59 20.34 -1.95
N VAL A 187 -3.80 20.43 -0.64
CA VAL A 187 -4.00 19.23 0.19
C VAL A 187 -5.20 18.42 -0.25
N ILE A 188 -6.27 19.07 -0.73
CA ILE A 188 -7.40 18.35 -1.30
C ILE A 188 -6.99 17.48 -2.50
N ASP A 189 -6.00 17.90 -3.29
CA ASP A 189 -5.50 17.11 -4.42
C ASP A 189 -4.69 15.91 -3.90
N GLN A 190 -3.83 16.11 -2.90
CA GLN A 190 -3.14 15.00 -2.22
C GLN A 190 -4.11 13.99 -1.59
N ILE A 191 -5.19 14.45 -0.93
CA ILE A 191 -6.23 13.58 -0.39
C ILE A 191 -6.82 12.71 -1.50
N ARG A 192 -7.10 13.28 -2.68
CA ARG A 192 -7.65 12.56 -3.83
C ARG A 192 -6.65 11.57 -4.41
N ASP A 193 -5.39 11.96 -4.53
CA ASP A 193 -4.33 11.13 -5.10
C ASP A 193 -4.04 9.92 -4.20
N GLU A 194 -3.90 10.13 -2.90
CA GLU A 194 -3.74 9.06 -1.90
C GLU A 194 -4.96 8.14 -1.86
N ALA A 195 -6.16 8.72 -1.90
CA ALA A 195 -7.41 7.96 -1.95
C ALA A 195 -7.46 7.04 -3.19
N ASN A 196 -7.11 7.57 -4.37
CA ASN A 196 -7.05 6.81 -5.61
C ASN A 196 -5.94 5.75 -5.60
N TRP A 197 -4.79 6.06 -5.01
CA TRP A 197 -3.70 5.08 -4.82
C TRP A 197 -4.15 3.90 -3.95
N ILE A 198 -4.88 4.17 -2.86
CA ILE A 198 -5.46 3.13 -2.00
C ILE A 198 -6.46 2.27 -2.78
N LEU A 199 -7.33 2.88 -3.59
CA LEU A 199 -8.32 2.14 -4.39
C LEU A 199 -7.67 1.11 -5.33
N GLY A 200 -6.55 1.48 -5.96
CA GLY A 200 -5.86 0.62 -6.93
C GLY A 200 -5.20 -0.63 -6.33
N ARG A 201 -5.13 -0.74 -4.99
CA ARG A 201 -4.44 -1.84 -4.30
C ARG A 201 -5.36 -3.00 -3.90
N PHE A 202 -6.68 -2.83 -4.03
CA PHE A 202 -7.65 -3.83 -3.63
C PHE A 202 -8.26 -4.59 -4.82
N PRO A 203 -8.64 -5.87 -4.63
CA PRO A 203 -9.35 -6.64 -5.64
C PRO A 203 -10.65 -5.97 -6.13
N ALA A 204 -11.02 -6.18 -7.39
CA ALA A 204 -12.17 -5.53 -8.04
C ALA A 204 -13.54 -5.92 -7.45
N ASP A 205 -13.63 -7.05 -6.74
CA ASP A 205 -14.81 -7.55 -6.03
C ASP A 205 -14.94 -6.97 -4.59
N SER A 206 -14.04 -6.06 -4.20
CA SER A 206 -14.11 -5.35 -2.93
C SER A 206 -15.30 -4.38 -2.89
N ARG A 207 -15.95 -4.28 -1.72
CA ARG A 207 -17.01 -3.30 -1.48
C ARG A 207 -16.41 -2.03 -0.92
N ILE A 208 -16.47 -0.94 -1.66
CA ILE A 208 -15.78 0.31 -1.35
C ILE A 208 -16.81 1.41 -1.07
N ALA A 209 -16.65 2.16 0.01
CA ALA A 209 -17.44 3.33 0.34
C ALA A 209 -16.54 4.56 0.45
N ILE A 210 -16.92 5.65 -0.21
CA ILE A 210 -16.26 6.95 -0.07
C ILE A 210 -17.14 7.85 0.78
N ILE A 211 -16.60 8.35 1.89
CA ILE A 211 -17.34 9.11 2.89
C ILE A 211 -16.57 10.41 3.11
N ASP A 212 -17.15 11.52 2.67
CA ASP A 212 -16.62 12.86 2.96
C ASP A 212 -17.28 13.44 4.24
N ARG A 213 -16.94 14.68 4.61
CA ARG A 213 -17.57 15.40 5.72
C ARG A 213 -18.87 16.11 5.35
N SER A 214 -19.50 15.72 4.25
CA SER A 214 -20.83 16.20 3.87
C SER A 214 -21.94 15.52 4.71
N PRO A 215 -23.19 16.03 4.69
CA PRO A 215 -24.33 15.35 5.32
C PRO A 215 -24.82 14.12 4.53
N ARG A 216 -24.18 13.74 3.41
CA ARG A 216 -24.61 12.60 2.60
C ARG A 216 -24.56 11.29 3.40
N PRO A 217 -25.54 10.39 3.27
CA PRO A 217 -25.51 9.08 3.91
C PRO A 217 -24.29 8.26 3.50
N ALA A 218 -23.72 7.50 4.44
CA ALA A 218 -22.64 6.56 4.13
C ALA A 218 -23.21 5.33 3.42
N ALA A 219 -22.71 5.05 2.21
CA ALA A 219 -23.13 3.89 1.41
C ALA A 219 -21.95 3.34 0.59
N PHE A 220 -21.98 2.05 0.28
CA PHE A 220 -21.04 1.45 -0.66
C PHE A 220 -21.31 1.98 -2.08
N ALA A 221 -20.23 2.28 -2.81
CA ALA A 221 -20.28 2.56 -4.23
C ALA A 221 -20.73 1.30 -5.00
N LEU A 222 -21.35 1.53 -6.16
CA LEU A 222 -21.82 0.45 -7.04
C LEU A 222 -20.65 -0.37 -7.62
N ASP A 223 -19.56 0.31 -7.93
CA ASP A 223 -18.32 -0.25 -8.48
C ASP A 223 -17.11 0.63 -8.11
N VAL A 224 -15.91 0.11 -8.38
CA VAL A 224 -14.64 0.82 -8.14
C VAL A 224 -14.57 2.12 -8.95
N ALA A 225 -15.11 2.14 -10.17
CA ALA A 225 -15.13 3.34 -11.01
C ALA A 225 -16.01 4.46 -10.43
N SER A 226 -17.12 4.13 -9.79
CA SER A 226 -18.00 5.09 -9.09
C SER A 226 -17.34 5.62 -7.83
N ALA A 227 -16.60 4.78 -7.10
CA ALA A 227 -15.80 5.22 -5.96
C ALA A 227 -14.72 6.22 -6.42
N ALA A 228 -13.98 5.91 -7.49
CA ALA A 228 -12.98 6.83 -8.07
C ALA A 228 -13.61 8.18 -8.47
N ARG A 229 -14.76 8.17 -9.15
CA ARG A 229 -15.51 9.39 -9.48
C ARG A 229 -15.97 10.19 -8.25
N GLN A 230 -16.33 9.52 -7.15
CA GLN A 230 -16.69 10.20 -5.90
C GLN A 230 -15.48 10.90 -5.28
N ILE A 231 -14.30 10.26 -5.31
CA ILE A 231 -13.04 10.87 -4.86
C ILE A 231 -12.73 12.11 -5.71
N GLU A 232 -12.73 11.99 -7.03
CA GLU A 232 -12.44 13.11 -7.95
C GLU A 232 -13.35 14.32 -7.71
N ARG A 233 -14.63 14.08 -7.38
CA ARG A 233 -15.63 15.10 -7.10
C ARG A 233 -15.63 15.60 -5.65
N THR A 234 -14.73 15.13 -4.80
CA THR A 234 -14.64 15.57 -3.41
C THR A 234 -14.10 16.99 -3.35
N GLU A 235 -14.93 17.95 -2.97
CA GLU A 235 -14.56 19.37 -2.85
C GLU A 235 -14.47 19.80 -1.38
N PRO A 236 -13.70 20.84 -1.03
CA PRO A 236 -13.65 21.36 0.33
C PRO A 236 -14.99 21.96 0.76
N ILE A 237 -15.47 21.63 1.97
CA ILE A 237 -16.78 22.07 2.48
C ILE A 237 -16.61 23.04 3.65
N ALA A 238 -17.35 24.15 3.61
CA ALA A 238 -17.41 25.16 4.67
C ALA A 238 -18.12 24.68 5.94
N LEU A 239 -19.28 24.04 5.77
CA LEU A 239 -20.08 23.46 6.85
C LEU A 239 -19.87 21.94 6.89
N SER A 240 -18.75 21.52 7.46
CA SER A 240 -18.40 20.10 7.58
C SER A 240 -19.07 19.45 8.80
N ARG A 241 -19.48 18.19 8.65
CA ARG A 241 -19.88 17.34 9.78
C ARG A 241 -18.67 17.02 10.67
N PRO A 242 -18.86 16.80 11.98
CA PRO A 242 -17.82 16.26 12.86
C PRO A 242 -17.16 15.02 12.26
N LEU A 243 -15.82 14.97 12.24
CA LEU A 243 -15.10 13.84 11.66
C LEU A 243 -15.44 12.53 12.41
N ALA A 244 -15.60 12.60 13.73
CA ALA A 244 -16.02 11.47 14.56
C ALA A 244 -17.35 10.85 14.10
N GLU A 245 -18.35 11.67 13.76
CA GLU A 245 -19.66 11.21 13.26
C GLU A 245 -19.51 10.45 11.93
N ARG A 246 -18.63 10.94 11.05
CA ARG A 246 -18.38 10.32 9.74
C ARG A 246 -17.61 9.02 9.85
N VAL A 247 -16.61 8.97 10.74
CA VAL A 247 -15.91 7.73 11.07
C VAL A 247 -16.86 6.72 11.71
N GLU A 248 -17.76 7.16 12.60
CA GLU A 248 -18.78 6.28 13.17
C GLU A 248 -19.68 5.68 12.09
N ALA A 249 -20.17 6.49 11.15
CA ALA A 249 -20.96 6.01 10.02
C ALA A 249 -20.19 5.00 9.15
N ALA A 250 -18.90 5.27 8.90
CA ALA A 250 -18.01 4.36 8.17
C ALA A 250 -17.85 3.00 8.85
N VAL A 251 -17.61 3.00 10.16
CA VAL A 251 -17.47 1.77 10.96
C VAL A 251 -18.76 0.96 10.92
N ARG A 252 -19.92 1.61 11.09
CA ARG A 252 -21.22 0.94 11.02
C ARG A 252 -21.48 0.32 9.64
N LEU A 253 -21.17 1.05 8.57
CA LEU A 253 -21.34 0.58 7.19
C LEU A 253 -20.46 -0.64 6.87
N VAL A 254 -19.19 -0.59 7.27
CA VAL A 254 -18.27 -1.71 7.04
C VAL A 254 -18.66 -2.93 7.86
N ARG A 255 -19.18 -2.74 9.09
CA ARG A 255 -19.72 -3.84 9.91
C ARG A 255 -20.95 -4.52 9.31
N SER A 256 -21.79 -3.78 8.57
CA SER A 256 -22.94 -4.39 7.88
C SER A 256 -22.57 -5.22 6.65
N SER A 257 -21.30 -5.25 6.26
CA SER A 257 -20.84 -6.07 5.14
C SER A 257 -20.67 -7.54 5.54
N GLU A 258 -21.04 -8.44 4.64
CA GLU A 258 -20.85 -9.90 4.77
C GLU A 258 -19.38 -10.32 4.55
N LEU A 259 -18.51 -9.41 4.08
CA LEU A 259 -17.10 -9.71 3.88
C LEU A 259 -16.36 -9.86 5.21
N ASP A 260 -15.52 -10.88 5.31
CA ASP A 260 -14.68 -11.17 6.48
C ASP A 260 -13.63 -10.08 6.72
N ARG A 261 -13.07 -9.53 5.64
CA ARG A 261 -12.08 -8.46 5.71
C ARG A 261 -12.78 -7.12 5.69
N ARG A 262 -12.59 -6.36 6.76
CA ARG A 262 -13.25 -5.08 7.02
C ARG A 262 -12.19 -4.05 7.41
N THR A 263 -12.19 -2.89 6.78
CA THR A 263 -11.18 -1.86 7.02
C THR A 263 -11.78 -0.47 6.86
N VAL A 264 -11.41 0.42 7.78
CA VAL A 264 -11.73 1.84 7.68
C VAL A 264 -10.41 2.61 7.60
N VAL A 265 -10.29 3.46 6.60
CA VAL A 265 -9.14 4.35 6.41
C VAL A 265 -9.63 5.78 6.49
N VAL A 266 -8.98 6.61 7.29
CA VAL A 266 -9.27 8.03 7.45
C VAL A 266 -8.11 8.81 6.85
N VAL A 267 -8.38 9.57 5.79
CA VAL A 267 -7.40 10.45 5.13
C VAL A 267 -7.62 11.87 5.64
N THR A 268 -6.65 12.41 6.37
CA THR A 268 -6.78 13.71 7.05
C THR A 268 -5.43 14.38 7.18
N ASP A 269 -5.42 15.70 7.26
CA ASP A 269 -4.23 16.51 7.56
C ASP A 269 -4.00 16.66 9.07
N LEU A 270 -4.62 15.80 9.89
CA LEU A 270 -4.50 15.72 11.34
C LEU A 270 -4.74 17.04 12.07
N THR A 271 -5.58 17.91 11.51
CA THR A 271 -5.86 19.20 12.15
C THR A 271 -6.54 19.02 13.52
N GLN A 272 -6.11 19.79 14.52
CA GLN A 272 -6.68 19.74 15.87
C GLN A 272 -8.21 19.91 15.88
N ARG A 273 -8.76 20.73 14.97
CA ARG A 273 -10.20 20.96 14.83
C ARG A 273 -10.97 19.71 14.36
N SER A 274 -10.31 18.77 13.69
CA SER A 274 -10.90 17.48 13.31
C SER A 274 -10.91 16.47 14.48
N PHE A 275 -10.12 16.73 15.54
CA PHE A 275 -9.95 15.85 16.69
C PHE A 275 -10.26 16.51 18.05
N PRO A 276 -11.44 17.13 18.23
CA PRO A 276 -11.82 17.68 19.54
C PRO A 276 -12.13 16.54 20.52
N ALA A 277 -11.41 16.50 21.66
CA ALA A 277 -11.51 15.41 22.64
C ALA A 277 -12.95 15.06 23.02
N GLN A 278 -13.79 16.07 23.26
CA GLN A 278 -15.18 15.87 23.68
C GLN A 278 -16.05 15.12 22.66
N GLU A 279 -15.84 15.31 21.36
CA GLU A 279 -16.65 14.63 20.33
C GLU A 279 -16.26 13.16 20.21
N TRP A 280 -14.96 12.87 20.28
CA TRP A 280 -14.41 11.52 20.17
C TRP A 280 -14.63 10.70 21.44
N GLU A 281 -14.66 11.34 22.61
CA GLU A 281 -15.01 10.71 23.90
C GLU A 281 -16.50 10.40 24.03
N ARG A 282 -17.38 11.32 23.57
CA ARG A 282 -18.84 11.09 23.56
C ARG A 282 -19.29 10.14 22.46
N GLY A 283 -18.52 10.04 21.37
CA GLY A 283 -18.82 9.21 20.22
C GLY A 283 -18.80 7.71 20.54
N ARG A 284 -19.47 6.90 19.71
CA ARG A 284 -19.49 5.44 19.89
C ARG A 284 -18.37 4.73 19.14
N VAL A 285 -17.47 5.47 18.49
CA VAL A 285 -16.41 4.92 17.63
C VAL A 285 -15.58 3.88 18.39
N ALA A 286 -15.06 4.20 19.58
CA ALA A 286 -14.23 3.26 20.35
C ALA A 286 -14.97 1.97 20.70
N ALA A 287 -16.24 2.07 21.13
CA ALA A 287 -17.08 0.91 21.45
C ALA A 287 -17.36 0.06 20.20
N LEU A 288 -17.67 0.71 19.07
CA LEU A 288 -17.89 0.04 17.79
C LEU A 288 -16.61 -0.56 17.22
N LEU A 289 -15.42 -0.10 17.57
CA LEU A 289 -14.18 -0.75 17.15
C LEU A 289 -13.86 -1.99 17.98
N ALA A 290 -14.22 -1.98 19.27
CA ALA A 290 -14.00 -3.08 20.19
C ALA A 290 -15.01 -4.23 20.06
N GLU A 291 -16.19 -3.99 19.46
CA GLU A 291 -17.21 -5.01 19.21
C GLU A 291 -16.68 -6.17 18.37
N ASP A 292 -17.04 -7.41 18.69
CA ASP A 292 -16.52 -8.61 18.02
C ASP A 292 -17.18 -8.81 16.62
N PRO A 293 -16.41 -9.06 15.54
CA PRO A 293 -14.96 -9.04 15.45
C PRO A 293 -14.39 -7.61 15.53
N PRO A 294 -13.28 -7.40 16.26
CA PRO A 294 -12.72 -6.07 16.46
C PRO A 294 -12.25 -5.47 15.14
N LEU A 295 -12.52 -4.19 14.95
CA LEU A 295 -12.11 -3.43 13.77
C LEU A 295 -10.93 -2.52 14.10
N ARG A 296 -10.05 -2.35 13.12
CA ARG A 296 -8.93 -1.40 13.20
C ARG A 296 -9.19 -0.25 12.23
N ILE A 297 -8.95 0.97 12.69
CA ILE A 297 -8.92 2.16 11.85
C ILE A 297 -7.47 2.46 11.50
N GLN A 298 -7.23 2.82 10.25
CA GLN A 298 -5.95 3.38 9.81
C GLN A 298 -6.14 4.86 9.55
N ILE A 299 -5.22 5.68 10.04
CA ILE A 299 -5.21 7.11 9.79
C ILE A 299 -4.04 7.38 8.86
N LEU A 300 -4.35 7.92 7.69
CA LEU A 300 -3.36 8.39 6.73
C LEU A 300 -3.23 9.90 6.88
N ASP A 301 -2.03 10.30 7.30
CA ASP A 301 -1.66 11.70 7.42
C ASP A 301 -1.26 12.25 6.05
N VAL A 302 -2.00 13.25 5.59
CA VAL A 302 -1.69 14.07 4.39
C VAL A 302 -1.28 15.50 4.78
N GLY A 303 -0.94 15.69 6.06
CA GLY A 303 -0.34 16.91 6.57
C GLY A 303 1.00 17.18 5.89
N THR A 304 1.29 18.44 5.57
CA THR A 304 2.66 18.86 5.26
C THR A 304 3.24 19.59 6.48
N ALA A 305 4.52 19.97 6.40
CA ALA A 305 5.22 20.76 7.42
C ALA A 305 4.34 21.87 8.06
N PRO A 306 4.53 22.17 9.36
CA PRO A 306 3.62 23.02 10.12
C PRO A 306 3.38 24.35 9.42
N ALA A 307 2.14 24.54 8.97
CA ALA A 307 1.67 25.79 8.39
C ALA A 307 1.04 26.66 9.49
N GLY A 308 1.35 27.94 9.50
CA GLY A 308 0.71 28.91 10.37
C GLY A 308 -0.82 28.89 10.22
N ASN A 309 -1.51 28.97 11.34
CA ASN A 309 -2.95 29.15 11.43
C ASN A 309 -3.32 30.58 11.06
N LEU A 310 -4.15 30.75 10.03
CA LEU A 310 -4.83 32.00 9.75
C LEU A 310 -6.26 31.92 10.30
N MET A 311 -6.66 32.94 11.05
CA MET A 311 -7.96 33.04 11.71
C MET A 311 -8.61 34.37 11.33
N LEU A 312 -9.85 34.31 10.85
CA LEU A 312 -10.70 35.46 10.60
C LEU A 312 -11.77 35.50 11.69
N GLU A 313 -11.83 36.59 12.45
CA GLU A 313 -12.91 36.83 13.42
C GLU A 313 -14.21 37.25 12.73
N LEU A 314 -15.30 37.32 13.48
CA LEU A 314 -16.56 37.86 12.96
C LEU A 314 -16.39 39.34 12.60
N PRO A 315 -17.00 39.81 11.50
CA PRO A 315 -16.95 41.22 11.14
C PRO A 315 -17.76 42.05 12.15
N GLU A 316 -17.17 43.16 12.58
CA GLU A 316 -17.83 44.19 13.38
C GLU A 316 -18.33 45.28 12.44
N ILE A 317 -19.63 45.60 12.51
CA ILE A 317 -20.25 46.65 11.73
C ILE A 317 -20.41 47.87 12.64
N ALA A 318 -19.84 49.02 12.26
CA ALA A 318 -19.86 50.23 13.09
C ALA A 318 -21.29 50.75 13.36
N ASP A 319 -22.19 50.58 12.40
CA ASP A 319 -23.62 50.87 12.53
C ASP A 319 -24.43 49.84 11.73
N ALA A 320 -25.25 49.04 12.40
CA ALA A 320 -26.07 48.01 11.76
C ALA A 320 -27.31 48.57 11.03
N THR A 321 -27.66 49.84 11.27
CA THR A 321 -28.82 50.52 10.70
C THR A 321 -28.46 51.90 10.13
N PRO A 322 -27.52 51.98 9.18
CA PRO A 322 -27.07 53.25 8.65
C PRO A 322 -28.18 53.92 7.82
N PRO A 323 -28.27 55.26 7.83
CA PRO A 323 -29.10 55.98 6.88
C PRO A 323 -28.66 55.67 5.44
N GLN A 324 -29.60 55.74 4.49
CA GLN A 324 -29.31 55.48 3.08
C GLN A 324 -28.13 56.32 2.59
N MET A 325 -27.28 55.72 1.75
CA MET A 325 -26.08 56.36 1.18
C MET A 325 -25.01 56.80 2.20
N THR A 326 -25.10 56.36 3.45
CA THR A 326 -24.06 56.62 4.46
C THR A 326 -23.01 55.50 4.44
N PRO A 327 -21.72 55.80 4.26
CA PRO A 327 -20.66 54.80 4.37
C PRO A 327 -20.58 54.24 5.79
N THR A 328 -20.68 52.92 5.93
CA THR A 328 -20.51 52.23 7.22
C THR A 328 -19.20 51.46 7.22
N ALA A 329 -18.37 51.71 8.24
CA ALA A 329 -17.14 50.94 8.42
C ALA A 329 -17.46 49.51 8.88
N ILE A 330 -16.81 48.55 8.21
CA ILE A 330 -16.80 47.13 8.63
C ILE A 330 -15.35 46.79 8.97
N SER A 331 -15.11 46.36 10.20
CA SER A 331 -13.80 45.90 10.67
C SER A 331 -13.80 44.40 10.89
N ILE A 332 -12.70 43.75 10.53
CA ILE A 332 -12.48 42.32 10.78
C ILE A 332 -11.06 42.13 11.27
N ARG A 333 -10.88 41.32 12.32
CA ARG A 333 -9.55 40.96 12.81
C ARG A 333 -9.07 39.71 12.09
N LEU A 334 -7.86 39.80 11.55
CA LEU A 334 -7.12 38.67 11.00
C LEU A 334 -5.97 38.36 11.96
N THR A 335 -5.95 37.13 12.49
CA THR A 335 -4.88 36.64 13.37
C THR A 335 -4.10 35.54 12.64
N SER A 336 -2.77 35.58 12.74
CA SER A 336 -1.88 34.55 12.20
C SER A 336 -1.03 33.98 13.33
N GLU A 337 -1.04 32.66 13.53
CA GLU A 337 -0.31 31.98 14.60
C GLU A 337 0.51 30.80 14.03
N GLY A 338 1.80 30.72 14.34
CA GLY A 338 2.67 29.59 13.94
C GLY A 338 3.64 29.90 12.78
N PRO A 339 4.56 28.96 12.47
CA PRO A 339 5.59 29.16 11.47
C PRO A 339 4.98 29.34 10.08
N ARG A 340 5.42 30.37 9.36
CA ARG A 340 5.04 30.54 7.96
C ARG A 340 5.87 29.57 7.12
N GLY A 341 5.22 28.89 6.17
CA GLY A 341 5.93 28.09 5.17
C GLY A 341 6.99 28.93 4.45
N PRO A 342 8.05 28.31 3.91
CA PRO A 342 9.14 29.04 3.28
C PRO A 342 8.57 29.92 2.17
N SER A 343 8.70 31.23 2.36
CA SER A 343 8.34 32.22 1.35
C SER A 343 9.28 32.02 0.15
N GLY A 344 8.74 31.51 -0.96
CA GLY A 344 9.47 31.33 -2.21
C GLY A 344 10.14 32.63 -2.68
N ARG A 345 11.45 32.69 -2.48
CA ARG A 345 12.50 33.20 -3.38
C ARG A 345 13.77 33.30 -2.55
N ASP A 346 14.66 32.33 -2.74
CA ASP A 346 16.10 32.57 -2.67
C ASP A 346 16.40 33.80 -3.53
N GLN A 347 16.47 34.96 -2.89
CA GLN A 347 17.35 36.03 -3.34
C GLN A 347 18.70 35.69 -2.72
N THR A 348 19.53 35.01 -3.50
CA THR A 348 20.96 35.32 -3.49
C THR A 348 21.07 36.84 -3.52
N ASP A 349 21.48 37.46 -2.42
CA ASP A 349 22.26 38.68 -2.51
C ASP A 349 23.05 38.90 -1.21
N GLU A 350 24.31 39.23 -1.46
CA GLU A 350 25.30 39.76 -0.54
C GLU A 350 24.75 40.84 0.39
N ALA A 351 25.39 40.91 1.54
CA ALA A 351 25.14 41.86 2.60
C ALA A 351 25.05 43.31 2.12
N LEU A 352 23.89 43.95 2.33
CA LEU A 352 23.79 45.41 2.45
C LEU A 352 22.89 45.74 3.66
N PRO A 353 23.33 46.59 4.61
CA PRO A 353 22.55 46.89 5.80
C PRO A 353 21.57 48.02 5.50
N THR A 354 20.32 47.68 5.21
CA THR A 354 19.20 48.62 5.36
C THR A 354 18.07 47.93 6.09
N LYS A 355 17.81 48.37 7.33
CA LYS A 355 16.61 48.04 8.11
C LYS A 355 15.39 48.63 7.38
N GLN A 356 14.89 47.91 6.40
CA GLN A 356 13.52 48.02 5.93
C GLN A 356 12.90 46.64 6.04
N THR A 357 12.11 46.44 7.09
CA THR A 357 11.26 45.27 7.28
C THR A 357 10.25 45.24 6.14
N ARG A 358 10.60 44.61 5.00
CA ARG A 358 9.63 44.31 3.94
C ARG A 358 8.56 43.40 4.57
N PRO A 359 7.25 43.68 4.40
CA PRO A 359 6.22 42.77 4.86
C PRO A 359 6.41 41.42 4.14
N SER A 360 6.71 40.38 4.92
CA SER A 360 7.07 39.05 4.43
C SER A 360 5.86 38.28 3.87
N ALA A 361 4.63 38.73 4.14
CA ALA A 361 3.39 38.21 3.57
C ALA A 361 2.30 39.29 3.48
N SER A 362 1.34 39.12 2.57
CA SER A 362 0.13 39.96 2.49
C SER A 362 -1.10 39.07 2.43
N ALA A 363 -2.17 39.49 3.10
CA ALA A 363 -3.49 38.88 2.98
C ALA A 363 -4.38 39.76 2.10
N ILE A 364 -5.12 39.13 1.18
CA ILE A 364 -6.18 39.78 0.42
C ILE A 364 -7.49 39.44 1.11
N VAL A 365 -8.19 40.47 1.57
CA VAL A 365 -9.52 40.34 2.19
C VAL A 365 -10.54 40.92 1.21
N GLU A 366 -11.55 40.12 0.87
CA GLU A 366 -12.66 40.52 0.01
C GLU A 366 -13.96 40.51 0.81
N LEU A 367 -14.67 41.64 0.80
CA LEU A 367 -16.03 41.73 1.32
C LEU A 367 -16.99 41.43 0.18
N GLN A 368 -17.81 40.39 0.34
CA GLN A 368 -18.82 40.01 -0.63
C GLN A 368 -20.22 40.16 -0.03
N ILE A 369 -21.14 40.72 -0.81
CA ILE A 369 -22.53 40.96 -0.41
C ILE A 369 -23.45 40.30 -1.43
N TYR A 370 -24.53 39.69 -0.95
CA TYR A 370 -25.57 39.13 -1.81
C TYR A 370 -26.29 40.23 -2.58
N GLU A 371 -26.43 40.06 -3.89
CA GLU A 371 -27.26 40.93 -4.71
C GLU A 371 -28.74 40.62 -4.42
N SER A 372 -29.45 41.54 -3.75
CA SER A 372 -30.86 41.36 -3.36
C SER A 372 -31.86 42.10 -4.25
N GLY A 373 -31.40 42.83 -5.27
CA GLY A 373 -32.23 43.72 -6.11
C GLY A 373 -32.39 43.31 -7.57
N THR A 374 -31.82 42.18 -8.00
CA THR A 374 -31.90 41.73 -9.40
C THR A 374 -33.08 40.78 -9.62
N PRO A 375 -33.69 40.72 -10.82
CA PRO A 375 -34.74 39.73 -11.12
C PRO A 375 -34.28 38.28 -10.91
N ALA A 376 -32.98 38.02 -11.09
CA ALA A 376 -32.37 36.71 -10.85
C ALA A 376 -32.26 36.34 -9.36
N ALA A 377 -32.22 37.32 -8.46
CA ALA A 377 -32.22 37.12 -7.01
C ALA A 377 -33.64 37.02 -6.41
N ALA A 378 -34.68 37.29 -7.21
CA ALA A 378 -36.06 37.26 -6.74
C ALA A 378 -36.46 35.85 -6.28
N GLY A 379 -36.83 35.73 -5.01
CA GLY A 379 -37.21 34.44 -4.40
C GLY A 379 -36.05 33.64 -3.81
N LEU A 380 -34.83 34.19 -3.78
CA LEU A 380 -33.68 33.65 -3.05
C LEU A 380 -33.50 34.41 -1.71
N PRO A 381 -33.02 33.77 -0.63
CA PRO A 381 -32.62 32.36 -0.56
C PRO A 381 -33.82 31.40 -0.48
N LEU A 382 -33.68 30.22 -1.10
CA LEU A 382 -34.67 29.14 -1.02
C LEU A 382 -33.99 27.79 -0.80
N VAL A 383 -34.68 26.87 -0.14
CA VAL A 383 -34.21 25.48 -0.01
C VAL A 383 -34.82 24.67 -1.16
N ARG A 384 -33.97 24.12 -2.03
CA ARG A 384 -34.37 23.22 -3.14
C ARG A 384 -33.54 21.95 -3.03
N ASP A 385 -34.20 20.80 -3.05
CA ASP A 385 -33.55 19.49 -2.97
C ASP A 385 -32.63 19.31 -1.75
N SER A 386 -33.02 19.91 -0.61
CA SER A 386 -32.22 19.97 0.63
C SER A 386 -30.89 20.75 0.54
N GLU A 387 -30.67 21.48 -0.57
CA GLU A 387 -29.58 22.42 -0.73
C GLU A 387 -30.12 23.87 -0.63
N MET A 388 -29.39 24.73 0.09
CA MET A 388 -29.72 26.14 0.22
C MET A 388 -29.20 26.89 -1.01
N VAL A 389 -30.11 27.38 -1.85
CA VAL A 389 -29.77 28.22 -3.00
C VAL A 389 -29.73 29.67 -2.53
N LEU A 390 -28.54 30.28 -2.62
CA LEU A 390 -28.26 31.64 -2.19
C LEU A 390 -28.22 32.59 -3.40
N PRO A 391 -28.48 33.90 -3.23
CA PRO A 391 -28.29 34.90 -4.28
C PRO A 391 -26.83 34.96 -4.75
N THR A 392 -26.59 35.61 -5.90
CA THR A 392 -25.23 35.86 -6.40
C THR A 392 -24.45 36.76 -5.46
N LEU A 393 -23.19 36.41 -5.19
CA LEU A 393 -22.27 37.24 -4.40
C LEU A 393 -21.58 38.26 -5.31
N ARG A 394 -21.55 39.52 -4.89
CA ARG A 394 -20.78 40.60 -5.53
C ARG A 394 -19.70 41.09 -4.57
N VAL A 395 -18.47 41.26 -5.07
CA VAL A 395 -17.38 41.90 -4.33
C VAL A 395 -17.73 43.37 -4.12
N ALA A 396 -17.97 43.75 -2.87
CA ALA A 396 -18.31 45.11 -2.47
C ALA A 396 -17.06 45.93 -2.12
N ASP A 397 -16.03 45.28 -1.56
CA ASP A 397 -14.73 45.91 -1.25
C ASP A 397 -13.62 44.85 -1.28
N ARG A 398 -12.39 45.29 -1.54
CA ARG A 398 -11.19 44.46 -1.55
C ARG A 398 -10.01 45.23 -0.98
N LYS A 399 -9.37 44.65 0.03
CA LYS A 399 -8.21 45.25 0.68
C LYS A 399 -7.05 44.26 0.76
N THR A 400 -5.86 44.71 0.38
CA THR A 400 -4.61 43.98 0.60
C THR A 400 -3.97 44.51 1.88
N ILE A 401 -3.81 43.66 2.88
CA ILE A 401 -3.24 43.99 4.18
C ILE A 401 -1.86 43.34 4.29
N PRO A 402 -0.79 44.11 4.51
CA PRO A 402 0.50 43.51 4.84
C PRO A 402 0.39 42.84 6.21
N ILE A 403 0.75 41.56 6.29
CA ILE A 403 0.87 40.87 7.57
C ILE A 403 2.25 41.24 8.12
N ILE A 404 2.26 42.15 9.10
CA ILE A 404 3.49 42.59 9.76
C ILE A 404 3.85 41.52 10.80
N ASP A 405 5.11 41.10 10.83
CA ASP A 405 5.63 40.24 11.88
C ASP A 405 5.67 40.99 13.21
N GLY A 406 4.56 40.91 13.92
CA GLY A 406 4.47 41.29 15.31
C GLY A 406 4.97 40.14 16.17
N THR A 407 6.20 40.22 16.66
CA THR A 407 6.42 39.80 18.05
C THR A 407 5.58 40.74 18.90
N SER A 408 4.39 40.32 19.34
CA SER A 408 3.71 41.00 20.43
C SER A 408 3.58 40.04 21.60
N ARG A 409 4.10 40.51 22.74
CA ARG A 409 3.71 40.07 24.09
C ARG A 409 2.19 40.04 24.25
#